data_AF-A0A1X0BQZ4-F1
#
_entry.id   AF-A0A1X0BQZ4-F1
#
_cell.length_a   1.000
_cell.length_b   1.000
_cell.length_c   1.000
_cell.angle_alpha   90.00
_cell.angle_beta   90.00
_cell.angle_gamma   90.00
#
_symmetry.space_group_name_H-M   'P 1'
#
loop_
_entity.id
_entity.type
_entity.pdbx_description
1 polymer ?
#
loop_
_entity_poly.entity_id
_entity_poly.type
_entity_poly.pdbx_seq_one_letter_code
_entity_poly.pdbx_strand_id
1 'polypeptide(L)'
;MNDFFMTTAFAGLGAAIIAGWLPLRIGRIVYWSGAVVTTVSVFFMAYPPDWKSGLMMSVFAVFAMTGVAYVNTQFISIGGKTYSLFADPEAIDDYGVGLTPTKTWWLAVFAVATLIASAAAFVADGAQAWVPVGLGAIALFAAVSLGYRDALADRPIAAGQKLQLGLLAVLTFGVFPIVYLGAYKTGQRRTVGKPAER
;
A
#
# COMPACT_ATOMS: atom_id res chain seq x y z
N MET A 1 16.69 -4.18 -25.75
CA MET A 1 16.74 -3.50 -24.45
C MET A 1 18.19 -3.10 -24.21
N ASN A 2 18.46 -1.92 -23.67
CA ASN A 2 19.82 -1.38 -23.64
C ASN A 2 20.54 -1.82 -22.35
N ASP A 3 21.47 -2.78 -22.45
CA ASP A 3 22.08 -3.49 -21.31
C ASP A 3 22.80 -2.55 -20.32
N PHE A 4 23.30 -1.42 -20.81
CA PHE A 4 23.88 -0.36 -19.98
C PHE A 4 22.85 0.31 -19.03
N PHE A 5 21.66 0.60 -19.54
CA PHE A 5 20.60 1.19 -18.71
C PHE A 5 20.00 0.16 -17.75
N MET A 6 20.02 -1.12 -18.12
CA MET A 6 19.64 -2.20 -17.22
C MET A 6 20.59 -2.35 -16.02
N THR A 7 21.89 -2.40 -16.29
CA THR A 7 22.90 -2.50 -15.22
C THR A 7 22.89 -1.30 -14.28
N THR A 8 22.78 -0.08 -14.81
CA THR A 8 22.68 1.13 -13.97
C THR A 8 21.38 1.21 -13.17
N ALA A 9 20.25 0.73 -13.72
CA ALA A 9 19.00 0.66 -12.96
C ALA A 9 19.10 -0.30 -11.77
N PHE A 10 19.72 -1.47 -11.95
CA PHE A 10 19.96 -2.40 -10.85
C PHE A 10 20.98 -1.87 -9.83
N ALA A 11 22.00 -1.14 -10.28
CA ALA A 11 22.95 -0.49 -9.38
C ALA A 11 22.26 0.58 -8.50
N GLY A 12 21.38 1.41 -9.09
CA GLY A 12 20.57 2.38 -8.35
C GLY A 12 19.62 1.71 -7.34
N LEU A 13 19.00 0.60 -7.72
CA LEU A 13 18.13 -0.19 -6.85
C LEU A 13 18.94 -0.81 -5.69
N GLY A 14 20.12 -1.37 -5.98
CA GLY A 14 21.03 -1.90 -4.97
C GLY A 14 21.48 -0.84 -3.97
N ALA A 15 21.80 0.38 -4.44
CA ALA A 15 22.12 1.50 -3.56
C ALA A 15 20.94 1.84 -2.62
N ALA A 16 19.70 1.81 -3.11
CA ALA A 16 18.52 2.05 -2.30
C ALA A 16 18.26 0.94 -1.26
N ILE A 17 18.61 -0.31 -1.55
CA ILE A 17 18.54 -1.41 -0.58
C ILE A 17 19.60 -1.23 0.52
N ILE A 18 20.86 -0.97 0.12
CA ILE A 18 21.99 -0.78 1.04
C ILE A 18 21.79 0.45 1.93
N ALA A 19 21.07 1.46 1.46
CA ALA A 19 20.76 2.66 2.23
C ALA A 19 20.11 2.36 3.59
N GLY A 20 19.33 1.27 3.70
CA GLY A 20 18.70 0.83 4.95
C GLY A 20 19.69 0.43 6.05
N TRP A 21 20.94 0.13 5.69
CA TRP A 21 22.00 -0.25 6.64
C TRP A 21 22.93 0.92 7.01
N LEU A 22 22.73 2.09 6.41
CA LEU A 22 23.54 3.28 6.64
C LEU A 22 22.93 4.19 7.71
N PRO A 23 23.73 5.05 8.37
CA PRO A 23 23.21 6.08 9.27
C PRO A 23 22.16 6.94 8.56
N LEU A 24 21.04 7.25 9.21
CA LEU A 24 19.84 7.87 8.60
C LEU A 24 20.12 9.04 7.64
N ARG A 25 21.05 9.94 7.99
CA ARG A 25 21.42 11.09 7.14
C ARG A 25 22.08 10.65 5.84
N ILE A 26 22.97 9.67 5.90
CA ILE A 26 23.70 9.12 4.75
C ILE A 26 22.78 8.19 3.97
N GLY A 27 22.04 7.31 4.65
CA GLY A 27 21.05 6.43 4.05
C GLY A 27 20.02 7.20 3.23
N ARG A 28 19.51 8.34 3.73
CA ARG A 28 18.57 9.18 2.96
C ARG A 28 19.17 9.68 1.64
N ILE A 29 20.41 10.15 1.66
CA ILE A 29 21.09 10.65 0.46
C ILE A 29 21.28 9.50 -0.53
N VAL A 30 21.84 8.38 -0.06
CA VAL A 30 22.12 7.19 -0.88
C VAL A 30 20.84 6.59 -1.47
N TYR A 31 19.76 6.56 -0.69
CA TYR A 31 18.45 6.09 -1.11
C TYR A 31 17.89 6.93 -2.27
N TRP A 32 17.83 8.25 -2.09
CA TRP A 32 17.26 9.13 -3.10
C TRP A 32 18.16 9.26 -4.33
N SER A 33 19.49 9.22 -4.17
CA SER A 33 20.40 9.14 -5.33
C SER A 33 20.20 7.84 -6.10
N GLY A 34 20.05 6.71 -5.41
CA GLY A 34 19.74 5.42 -6.03
C GLY A 34 18.40 5.45 -6.76
N ALA A 35 17.36 6.00 -6.13
CA ALA A 35 16.03 6.14 -6.73
C ALA A 35 16.03 6.98 -8.01
N VAL A 36 16.78 8.10 -8.03
CA VAL A 36 16.94 8.93 -9.23
C VAL A 36 17.65 8.17 -10.34
N VAL A 37 18.78 7.50 -10.03
CA VAL A 37 19.53 6.69 -11.00
C VAL A 37 18.63 5.59 -11.58
N THR A 38 17.91 4.84 -10.74
CA THR A 38 16.97 3.80 -11.19
C THR A 38 15.89 4.36 -12.10
N THR A 39 15.25 5.46 -11.70
CA THR A 39 14.14 6.07 -12.46
C THR A 39 14.58 6.54 -13.84
N VAL A 40 15.73 7.23 -13.90
CA VAL A 40 16.29 7.76 -15.15
C VAL A 40 16.76 6.63 -16.05
N SER A 41 17.44 5.63 -15.50
CA SER A 41 17.89 4.46 -16.27
C SER A 41 16.71 3.66 -16.84
N VAL A 42 15.63 3.49 -16.06
CA VAL A 42 14.41 2.80 -16.52
C VAL A 42 13.73 3.54 -17.68
N PHE A 43 13.77 4.88 -17.72
CA PHE A 43 13.27 5.66 -18.87
C PHE A 43 14.02 5.29 -20.16
N PHE A 44 15.36 5.31 -20.06
CA PHE A 44 16.27 5.08 -21.17
C PHE A 44 16.41 3.61 -21.60
N MET A 45 15.76 2.67 -20.89
CA MET A 45 15.62 1.29 -21.39
C MET A 45 14.70 1.20 -22.62
N ALA A 46 13.66 2.04 -22.66
CA ALA A 46 12.64 2.04 -23.71
C ALA A 46 12.82 3.21 -24.70
N TYR A 47 13.41 4.33 -24.27
CA TYR A 47 13.82 5.43 -25.15
C TYR A 47 15.18 5.12 -25.83
N PRO A 48 15.41 5.48 -27.11
CA PRO A 48 14.54 6.23 -28.04
C PRO A 48 13.31 5.53 -28.66
N PRO A 49 13.27 4.20 -28.86
CA PRO A 49 12.20 3.56 -29.65
C PRO A 49 10.77 3.80 -29.14
N ASP A 50 10.57 3.84 -27.83
CA ASP A 50 9.27 4.01 -27.19
C ASP A 50 9.36 4.86 -25.92
N TRP A 51 9.27 6.17 -26.12
CA TRP A 51 9.28 7.15 -25.02
C TRP A 51 8.04 7.06 -24.11
N LYS A 52 6.91 6.54 -24.61
CA LYS A 52 5.68 6.42 -23.83
C LYS A 52 5.79 5.32 -22.80
N SER A 53 6.26 4.14 -23.21
CA SER A 53 6.52 3.04 -22.29
C SER A 53 7.63 3.39 -21.30
N GLY A 54 8.70 4.06 -21.76
CA GLY A 54 9.76 4.56 -20.87
C GLY A 54 9.22 5.53 -19.80
N LEU A 55 8.37 6.48 -20.20
CA LEU A 55 7.74 7.41 -19.26
C LEU A 55 6.86 6.69 -18.24
N MET A 56 6.02 5.74 -18.68
CA MET A 56 5.19 4.95 -17.77
C MET A 56 6.04 4.16 -16.76
N MET A 57 7.11 3.50 -17.21
CA MET A 57 7.99 2.73 -16.34
C MET A 57 8.72 3.61 -15.33
N SER A 58 9.16 4.81 -15.73
CA SER A 58 9.78 5.76 -14.80
C SER A 58 8.80 6.33 -13.79
N VAL A 59 7.58 6.69 -14.21
CA VAL A 59 6.53 7.11 -13.28
C VAL A 59 6.24 6.00 -12.28
N PHE A 60 6.09 4.77 -12.74
CA PHE A 60 5.92 3.60 -11.88
C PHE A 60 7.10 3.43 -10.91
N ALA A 61 8.35 3.56 -11.39
CA ALA A 61 9.54 3.46 -10.56
C ALA A 61 9.57 4.54 -9.46
N VAL A 62 9.24 5.80 -9.77
CA VAL A 62 9.14 6.88 -8.76
C VAL A 62 8.11 6.55 -7.69
N PHE A 63 6.93 6.09 -8.09
CA PHE A 63 5.88 5.70 -7.14
C PHE A 63 6.28 4.50 -6.30
N ALA A 64 6.88 3.47 -6.91
CA ALA A 64 7.37 2.29 -6.22
C ALA A 64 8.46 2.64 -5.20
N MET A 65 9.46 3.43 -5.60
CA MET A 65 10.52 3.90 -4.70
C MET A 65 9.94 4.76 -3.57
N THR A 66 9.08 5.71 -3.88
CA THR A 66 8.43 6.54 -2.83
C THR A 66 7.60 5.67 -1.88
N GLY A 67 6.89 4.66 -2.39
CA GLY A 67 6.15 3.69 -1.60
C GLY A 67 7.05 2.85 -0.70
N VAL A 68 8.16 2.33 -1.21
CA VAL A 68 9.15 1.58 -0.42
C VAL A 68 9.75 2.45 0.68
N ALA A 69 10.12 3.70 0.35
CA ALA A 69 10.62 4.67 1.32
C ALA A 69 9.58 4.93 2.41
N TYR A 70 8.31 5.06 2.04
CA TYR A 70 7.22 5.28 2.98
C TYR A 70 7.00 4.06 3.88
N VAL A 71 7.00 2.84 3.34
CA VAL A 71 6.77 1.59 4.09
C VAL A 71 7.93 1.27 5.02
N ASN A 72 9.15 1.21 4.50
CA ASN A 72 10.24 0.50 5.18
C ASN A 72 11.27 1.42 5.85
N THR A 73 11.18 2.75 5.76
CA THR A 73 12.29 3.60 6.25
C THR A 73 11.95 5.06 6.54
N GLN A 74 12.74 5.71 7.39
CA GLN A 74 12.63 7.15 7.70
C GLN A 74 13.24 8.07 6.62
N PHE A 75 13.25 7.63 5.35
CA PHE A 75 13.93 8.37 4.28
C PHE A 75 13.15 9.57 3.75
N ILE A 76 11.86 9.67 4.03
CA ILE A 76 11.07 10.85 3.69
C ILE A 76 11.13 11.81 4.87
N SER A 77 11.77 12.96 4.70
CA SER A 77 11.65 14.07 5.65
C SER A 77 11.41 15.38 4.92
N ILE A 78 10.41 16.13 5.34
CA ILE A 78 10.09 17.44 4.77
C ILE A 78 9.91 18.40 5.95
N GLY A 79 10.65 19.51 5.96
CA GLY A 79 10.54 20.54 7.00
C GLY A 79 10.82 20.05 8.43
N GLY A 80 11.77 19.12 8.60
CA GLY A 80 12.14 18.57 9.91
C GLY A 80 11.20 17.47 10.44
N LYS A 81 10.10 17.17 9.74
CA LYS A 81 9.20 16.05 10.06
C LYS A 81 9.55 14.84 9.20
N THR A 82 9.72 13.69 9.84
CA THR A 82 9.90 12.40 9.16
C THR A 82 8.53 11.80 8.86
N TYR A 83 8.31 11.40 7.61
CA TYR A 83 7.08 10.77 7.16
C TYR A 83 7.36 9.28 6.92
N SER A 84 6.77 8.43 7.76
CA SER A 84 6.79 6.97 7.62
C SER A 84 5.37 6.44 7.60
N LEU A 85 5.19 5.25 7.01
CA LEU A 85 3.94 4.52 7.04
C LEU A 85 3.64 4.05 8.47
N PHE A 86 4.65 3.55 9.18
CA PHE A 86 4.47 3.16 10.57
C PHE A 86 4.44 4.40 11.48
N ALA A 87 3.49 4.43 12.39
CA ALA A 87 3.34 5.37 13.48
C ALA A 87 4.51 5.20 14.46
N ASP A 88 4.81 6.27 15.18
CA ASP A 88 5.76 6.24 16.30
C ASP A 88 5.29 5.18 17.31
N PRO A 89 6.16 4.32 17.89
CA PRO A 89 5.77 3.38 18.94
C PRO A 89 5.05 4.05 20.12
N GLU A 90 5.27 5.35 20.35
CA GLU A 90 4.58 6.14 21.37
C GLU A 90 3.24 6.76 20.90
N ALA A 91 2.86 6.57 19.64
CA ALA A 91 1.62 7.11 19.09
C ALA A 91 0.39 6.36 19.63
N ILE A 92 -0.51 7.13 20.23
CA ILE A 92 -1.67 6.67 21.03
C ILE A 92 -2.72 5.87 20.22
N ASP A 93 -2.69 5.88 18.88
CA ASP A 93 -3.71 5.23 18.04
C ASP A 93 -3.10 4.23 17.03
N ASP A 94 -2.47 3.18 17.56
CA ASP A 94 -2.08 2.03 16.75
C ASP A 94 -3.32 1.21 16.37
N TYR A 95 -3.62 1.21 15.07
CA TYR A 95 -4.63 0.38 14.43
C TYR A 95 -4.12 -1.06 14.18
N GLY A 96 -2.84 -1.30 14.46
CA GLY A 96 -2.10 -2.55 14.52
C GLY A 96 -0.95 -2.59 13.52
N VAL A 97 0.15 -3.24 13.92
CA VAL A 97 1.44 -3.26 13.17
C VAL A 97 2.03 -1.85 13.03
N GLY A 98 1.73 -0.95 13.97
CA GLY A 98 2.17 0.44 13.93
C GLY A 98 1.49 1.27 12.85
N LEU A 99 0.24 1.00 12.45
CA LEU A 99 -0.45 1.83 11.45
C LEU A 99 -1.53 2.67 12.11
N THR A 100 -1.65 3.96 11.78
CA THR A 100 -2.83 4.74 12.19
C THR A 100 -4.07 4.28 11.42
N PRO A 101 -5.30 4.49 11.92
CA PRO A 101 -6.51 4.13 11.19
C PRO A 101 -6.55 4.76 9.79
N THR A 102 -6.28 6.06 9.69
CA THR A 102 -6.27 6.80 8.42
C THR A 102 -5.37 6.14 7.37
N LYS A 103 -4.15 5.75 7.75
CA LYS A 103 -3.19 5.08 6.85
C LYS A 103 -3.69 3.69 6.42
N THR A 104 -4.22 2.91 7.35
CA THR A 104 -4.76 1.58 7.04
C THR A 104 -5.93 1.66 6.06
N TRP A 105 -6.85 2.60 6.25
CA TRP A 105 -8.00 2.78 5.39
C TRP A 105 -7.61 3.28 3.99
N TRP A 106 -6.62 4.17 3.87
CA TRP A 106 -6.08 4.55 2.57
C TRP A 106 -5.34 3.40 1.86
N LEU A 107 -4.58 2.60 2.59
CA LEU A 107 -3.96 1.39 2.04
C LEU A 107 -5.01 0.39 1.55
N ALA A 108 -6.13 0.23 2.27
CA ALA A 108 -7.23 -0.62 1.85
C ALA A 108 -7.85 -0.13 0.53
N VAL A 109 -8.11 1.18 0.40
CA VAL A 109 -8.61 1.78 -0.86
C VAL A 109 -7.63 1.50 -2.01
N PHE A 110 -6.35 1.78 -1.80
CA PHE A 110 -5.33 1.59 -2.83
C PHE A 110 -5.19 0.12 -3.23
N ALA A 111 -5.09 -0.78 -2.26
CA ALA A 111 -4.98 -2.21 -2.49
C ALA A 111 -6.19 -2.75 -3.26
N VAL A 112 -7.41 -2.39 -2.87
CA VAL A 112 -8.62 -2.81 -3.57
C VAL A 112 -8.68 -2.26 -4.99
N ALA A 113 -8.30 -0.99 -5.19
CA ALA A 113 -8.22 -0.40 -6.53
C ALA A 113 -7.20 -1.15 -7.42
N THR A 114 -6.02 -1.48 -6.89
CA THR A 114 -5.01 -2.29 -7.60
C THR A 114 -5.55 -3.68 -7.93
N LEU A 115 -6.20 -4.37 -6.97
CA LEU A 115 -6.79 -5.69 -7.21
C LEU A 115 -7.84 -5.65 -8.33
N ILE A 116 -8.69 -4.61 -8.37
CA ILE A 116 -9.69 -4.42 -9.43
C ILE A 116 -9.01 -4.15 -10.78
N ALA A 117 -8.01 -3.26 -10.83
CA ALA A 117 -7.29 -2.97 -12.05
C ALA A 117 -6.55 -4.20 -12.60
N SER A 118 -5.89 -4.96 -11.73
CA SER A 118 -5.24 -6.23 -12.08
C SER A 118 -6.26 -7.25 -12.59
N ALA A 119 -7.39 -7.42 -11.89
CA ALA A 119 -8.46 -8.32 -12.32
C ALA A 119 -9.00 -7.93 -13.71
N ALA A 120 -9.22 -6.64 -13.96
CA ALA A 120 -9.68 -6.15 -15.25
C ALA A 120 -8.67 -6.42 -16.37
N ALA A 121 -7.37 -6.22 -16.12
CA ALA A 121 -6.30 -6.55 -17.07
C ALA A 121 -6.29 -8.05 -17.40
N PHE A 122 -6.34 -8.92 -16.39
CA PHE A 122 -6.39 -10.37 -16.59
C PHE A 122 -7.62 -10.81 -17.39
N VAL A 123 -8.78 -10.19 -17.14
CA VAL A 123 -10.00 -10.48 -17.91
C VAL A 123 -9.85 -10.03 -19.37
N ALA A 124 -9.25 -8.85 -19.61
CA ALA A 124 -8.99 -8.36 -20.96
C ALA A 124 -8.01 -9.25 -21.74
N ASP A 125 -7.02 -9.82 -21.05
CA ASP A 125 -6.02 -10.73 -21.63
C ASP A 125 -6.56 -12.16 -21.85
N GLY A 126 -7.83 -12.44 -21.48
CA GLY A 126 -8.42 -13.77 -21.61
C GLY A 126 -7.78 -14.81 -20.68
N ALA A 127 -7.17 -14.36 -19.58
CA ALA A 127 -6.52 -15.24 -18.62
C ALA A 127 -7.53 -16.13 -17.85
N GLN A 128 -7.00 -17.14 -17.17
CA GLN A 128 -7.84 -18.11 -16.44
C GLN A 128 -8.66 -17.43 -15.33
N ALA A 129 -9.96 -17.73 -15.29
CA ALA A 129 -10.94 -17.06 -14.41
C ALA A 129 -10.64 -17.18 -12.90
N TRP A 130 -9.81 -18.14 -12.47
CA TRP A 130 -9.46 -18.28 -11.05
C TRP A 130 -8.59 -17.11 -10.54
N VAL A 131 -7.86 -16.42 -11.41
CA VAL A 131 -6.99 -15.29 -11.02
C VAL A 131 -7.80 -14.10 -10.51
N PRO A 132 -8.77 -13.52 -11.27
CA PRO A 132 -9.60 -12.44 -10.75
C PRO A 132 -10.47 -12.87 -9.57
N VAL A 133 -10.90 -14.14 -9.51
CA VAL A 133 -11.61 -14.70 -8.35
C VAL A 133 -10.73 -14.68 -7.09
N GLY A 134 -9.45 -15.09 -7.20
CA GLY A 134 -8.49 -15.04 -6.11
C GLY A 134 -8.23 -13.62 -5.62
N LEU A 135 -8.08 -12.66 -6.53
CA LEU A 135 -7.92 -11.23 -6.18
C LEU A 135 -9.16 -10.69 -5.45
N GLY A 136 -10.36 -11.07 -5.90
CA GLY A 136 -11.61 -10.77 -5.21
C GLY A 136 -11.66 -11.35 -3.80
N ALA A 137 -11.24 -12.61 -3.62
CA ALA A 137 -11.19 -13.26 -2.32
C ALA A 137 -10.26 -12.53 -1.33
N ILE A 138 -9.12 -12.00 -1.80
CA ILE A 138 -8.20 -11.18 -0.99
C ILE A 138 -8.91 -9.91 -0.50
N ALA A 139 -9.63 -9.21 -1.39
CA ALA A 139 -10.39 -8.01 -1.01
C ALA A 139 -11.49 -8.32 0.02
N LEU A 140 -12.20 -9.43 -0.13
CA LEU A 140 -13.22 -9.87 0.83
C LEU A 140 -12.61 -10.25 2.18
N PHE A 141 -11.48 -10.94 2.18
CA PHE A 141 -10.75 -11.27 3.41
C PHE A 141 -10.32 -9.99 4.15
N ALA A 142 -9.83 -8.99 3.42
CA ALA A 142 -9.49 -7.68 4.01
C ALA A 142 -10.71 -6.99 4.62
N ALA A 143 -11.88 -7.02 3.95
CA ALA A 143 -13.13 -6.48 4.48
C ALA A 143 -13.55 -7.14 5.79
N VAL A 144 -13.48 -8.48 5.87
CA VAL A 144 -13.77 -9.24 7.09
C VAL A 144 -12.79 -8.88 8.20
N SER A 145 -11.48 -8.89 7.91
CA SER A 145 -10.43 -8.61 8.88
C SER A 145 -10.58 -7.22 9.49
N LEU A 146 -10.77 -6.19 8.66
CA LEU A 146 -10.95 -4.82 9.12
C LEU A 146 -12.23 -4.64 9.93
N GLY A 147 -13.37 -5.18 9.46
CA GLY A 147 -14.64 -5.10 10.18
C GLY A 147 -14.58 -5.77 11.54
N TYR A 148 -13.99 -6.95 11.60
CA TYR A 148 -13.84 -7.69 12.85
C TYR A 148 -12.87 -6.97 13.82
N ARG A 149 -11.76 -6.42 13.33
CA ARG A 149 -10.80 -5.66 14.15
C ARG A 149 -11.40 -4.39 14.73
N ASP A 150 -12.14 -3.63 13.93
CA ASP A 150 -12.83 -2.43 14.41
C ASP A 150 -13.83 -2.76 15.51
N ALA A 151 -14.60 -3.83 15.34
CA ALA A 151 -15.58 -4.25 16.31
C ALA A 151 -14.95 -4.76 17.62
N LEU A 152 -13.83 -5.50 17.54
CA LEU A 152 -13.12 -5.97 18.73
C LEU A 152 -12.45 -4.84 19.52
N ALA A 153 -12.00 -3.79 18.83
CA ALA A 153 -11.37 -2.63 19.44
C ALA A 153 -12.40 -1.57 19.90
N ASP A 154 -13.70 -1.88 19.87
CA ASP A 154 -14.81 -0.96 20.15
C ASP A 154 -14.72 0.38 19.38
N ARG A 155 -14.15 0.32 18.17
CA ARG A 155 -14.00 1.49 17.32
C ARG A 155 -15.32 1.79 16.61
N PRO A 156 -15.61 3.07 16.31
CA PRO A 156 -16.74 3.39 15.45
C PRO A 156 -16.58 2.75 14.07
N ILE A 157 -17.66 2.66 13.30
CA ILE A 157 -17.63 2.14 11.92
C ILE A 157 -16.50 2.84 11.13
N ALA A 158 -15.63 2.01 10.54
CA ALA A 158 -14.42 2.37 9.84
C ALA A 158 -13.42 3.21 10.64
N ALA A 159 -13.42 3.11 11.98
CA ALA A 159 -12.65 3.98 12.87
C ALA A 159 -12.86 5.48 12.55
N GLY A 160 -14.06 5.85 12.08
CA GLY A 160 -14.40 7.21 11.65
C GLY A 160 -14.06 7.56 10.20
N GLN A 161 -13.36 6.68 9.46
CA GLN A 161 -12.90 6.88 8.08
C GLN A 161 -14.02 6.63 7.04
N LYS A 162 -15.13 7.36 7.16
CA LYS A 162 -16.34 7.17 6.34
C LYS A 162 -16.11 7.45 4.85
N LEU A 163 -15.23 8.40 4.52
CA LEU A 163 -14.90 8.73 3.13
C LEU A 163 -14.26 7.53 2.43
N GLN A 164 -13.29 6.88 3.07
CA GLN A 164 -12.56 5.74 2.52
C GLN A 164 -13.47 4.52 2.40
N LEU A 165 -14.34 4.27 3.39
CA LEU A 165 -15.38 3.25 3.29
C LEU A 165 -16.35 3.53 2.12
N GLY A 166 -16.72 4.80 1.90
CA GLY A 166 -17.53 5.23 0.76
C GLY A 166 -16.83 5.01 -0.58
N LEU A 167 -15.54 5.30 -0.69
CA LEU A 167 -14.74 5.00 -1.88
C LEU A 167 -14.70 3.49 -2.17
N LEU A 168 -14.49 2.67 -1.14
CA LEU A 168 -14.54 1.21 -1.26
C LEU A 168 -15.94 0.72 -1.66
N ALA A 169 -17.00 1.38 -1.21
CA ALA A 169 -18.36 1.09 -1.65
C ALA A 169 -18.51 1.33 -3.16
N VAL A 170 -18.01 2.46 -3.67
CA VAL A 170 -18.07 2.77 -5.11
C VAL A 170 -17.22 1.79 -5.91
N LEU A 171 -15.96 1.58 -5.53
CA LEU A 171 -15.01 0.72 -6.24
C LEU A 171 -15.50 -0.74 -6.37
N THR A 172 -16.16 -1.25 -5.32
CA THR A 172 -16.59 -2.65 -5.25
C THR A 172 -18.09 -2.85 -5.48
N PHE A 173 -18.79 -1.82 -5.95
CA PHE A 173 -20.25 -1.82 -6.11
C PHE A 173 -20.99 -2.29 -4.84
N GLY A 174 -20.50 -1.84 -3.67
CA GLY A 174 -21.11 -2.12 -2.37
C GLY A 174 -20.73 -3.47 -1.75
N VAL A 175 -20.02 -4.35 -2.47
CA VAL A 175 -19.66 -5.68 -1.94
C VAL A 175 -18.77 -5.57 -0.71
N PHE A 176 -17.71 -4.75 -0.77
CA PHE A 176 -16.78 -4.56 0.35
C PHE A 176 -17.47 -4.06 1.63
N PRO A 177 -18.24 -2.95 1.63
CA PRO A 177 -18.89 -2.47 2.85
C PRO A 177 -19.94 -3.45 3.39
N ILE A 178 -20.65 -4.21 2.55
CA ILE A 178 -21.60 -5.23 3.03
C ILE A 178 -20.87 -6.30 3.85
N VAL A 179 -19.77 -6.84 3.32
CA VAL A 179 -18.97 -7.86 4.01
C VAL A 179 -18.33 -7.28 5.28
N TYR A 180 -17.75 -6.08 5.19
CA TYR A 180 -17.19 -5.36 6.32
C TYR A 180 -18.21 -5.16 7.45
N LEU A 181 -19.42 -4.66 7.14
CA LEU A 181 -20.47 -4.41 8.13
C LEU A 181 -20.99 -5.72 8.75
N GLY A 182 -21.09 -6.79 7.96
CA GLY A 182 -21.41 -8.12 8.45
C GLY A 182 -20.40 -8.61 9.49
N ALA A 183 -19.11 -8.50 9.18
CA ALA A 183 -18.03 -8.85 10.10
C ALA A 183 -18.01 -7.96 11.35
N TYR A 184 -18.21 -6.64 11.18
CA TYR A 184 -18.26 -5.67 12.27
C TYR A 184 -19.40 -5.98 13.27
N LYS A 185 -20.63 -6.17 12.76
CA LYS A 185 -21.77 -6.56 13.61
C LYS A 185 -21.56 -7.90 14.30
N THR A 186 -20.89 -8.84 13.63
CA THR A 186 -20.58 -10.16 14.21
C THR A 186 -19.55 -10.05 15.33
N GLY A 187 -18.53 -9.20 15.16
CA GLY A 187 -17.54 -8.89 16.21
C GLY A 187 -18.18 -8.22 17.42
N GLN A 188 -19.06 -7.23 17.21
CA GLN A 188 -19.74 -6.52 18.30
C GLN A 188 -20.62 -7.45 19.14
N ARG A 189 -21.32 -8.40 18.50
CA ARG A 189 -22.11 -9.40 19.25
C ARG A 189 -21.26 -10.26 20.18
N ARG A 190 -19.99 -10.51 19.83
CA ARG A 190 -19.07 -11.30 20.65
C ARG A 190 -18.44 -10.52 21.80
N THR A 191 -18.25 -9.21 21.64
CA THR A 191 -17.71 -8.35 22.71
C THR A 191 -18.76 -8.05 23.77
N VAL A 192 -20.02 -7.83 23.38
CA VAL A 192 -21.14 -7.61 24.30
C VAL A 192 -21.48 -8.87 25.14
N GLY A 193 -21.12 -10.06 24.66
CA GLY A 193 -21.34 -11.33 25.36
C GLY A 193 -20.28 -11.70 26.40
N LYS A 194 -19.20 -10.92 26.57
CA LYS A 194 -18.19 -11.16 27.62
C LYS A 194 -18.59 -10.41 28.89
N PRO A 195 -18.90 -11.09 30.02
CA PRO A 195 -19.01 -10.40 31.30
C PRO A 195 -17.66 -9.75 31.63
N ALA A 196 -17.72 -8.51 32.15
CA ALA A 196 -16.54 -7.82 32.64
C ALA A 196 -15.96 -8.62 33.81
N GLU A 197 -14.86 -9.33 33.58
CA GLU A 197 -14.03 -9.85 34.67
C GLU A 197 -13.47 -8.63 35.41
N ARG A 198 -14.06 -8.35 36.57
CA ARG A 198 -13.54 -7.45 37.61
C ARG A 198 -12.68 -8.25 38.57
#